data_AF-G7LY83-F1
#
_entry.id   AF-G7LY83-F1
#
_cell.length_a   1.000
_cell.length_b   1.000
_cell.length_c   1.000
_cell.angle_alpha   90.00
_cell.angle_beta   90.00
_cell.angle_gamma   90.00
#
_symmetry.space_group_name_H-M   'P 1'
#
loop_
_entity.id
_entity.type
_entity.pdbx_description
1 polymer ?
#
loop_
_entity_poly.entity_id
_entity_poly.type
_entity_poly.pdbx_seq_one_letter_code
_entity_poly.pdbx_strand_id
1 'polypeptide(L)'
;MFVIIYYPMLQMSLLKEGRNFIFINTLSVEEISTFTTYGIIAFISLTFFIILNSMEEIAKTLNENFTYIILMDTEEITCNIYLEYNEYYLVFMNGVQRYISKSKVKEINKSTYYYTDKILI
;
A
#
# COMPACT_ATOMS: atom_id res chain seq x y z
N MET A 1 -2.23 -9.95 -24.51
CA MET A 1 -2.22 -11.43 -24.62
C MET A 1 -3.47 -11.94 -23.94
N PHE A 2 -4.32 -12.62 -24.69
CA PHE A 2 -5.72 -12.92 -24.41
C PHE A 2 -5.86 -13.98 -23.30
N VAL A 3 -6.43 -13.62 -22.15
CA VAL A 3 -6.93 -14.57 -21.14
C VAL A 3 -8.44 -14.36 -20.99
N ILE A 4 -9.16 -14.47 -22.11
CA ILE A 4 -10.64 -14.47 -22.15
C ILE A 4 -11.17 -15.73 -22.85
N ILE A 5 -10.30 -16.57 -23.41
CA ILE A 5 -10.72 -17.71 -24.23
C ILE A 5 -10.28 -19.00 -23.55
N TYR A 6 -10.95 -19.36 -22.45
CA TYR A 6 -11.24 -20.75 -22.06
C TYR A 6 -12.14 -20.67 -20.82
N TYR A 7 -13.27 -20.00 -20.98
CA TYR A 7 -14.43 -20.33 -20.14
C TYR A 7 -14.77 -21.76 -20.52
N PRO A 8 -14.70 -22.76 -19.62
CA PRO A 8 -15.57 -23.90 -19.79
C PRO A 8 -16.96 -23.32 -19.70
N MET A 9 -17.55 -23.17 -20.88
CA MET A 9 -18.93 -22.85 -21.15
C MET A 9 -19.76 -23.43 -19.99
N LEU A 10 -20.22 -22.56 -19.10
CA LEU A 10 -21.20 -22.89 -18.09
C LEU A 10 -22.45 -23.24 -18.91
N GLN A 11 -22.55 -24.50 -19.33
CA GLN A 11 -23.61 -24.98 -20.22
C GLN A 11 -24.90 -24.94 -19.42
N MET A 12 -25.58 -23.79 -19.44
CA MET A 12 -26.96 -23.67 -19.03
C MET A 12 -27.82 -24.35 -20.10
N SER A 13 -27.96 -25.67 -20.02
CA SER A 13 -29.06 -26.34 -20.71
C SER A 13 -30.35 -26.02 -19.96
N LEU A 14 -31.09 -25.02 -20.44
CA LEU A 14 -32.45 -24.72 -19.99
C LEU A 14 -33.38 -25.86 -20.44
N LEU A 15 -33.52 -26.90 -19.62
CA LEU A 15 -34.60 -27.87 -19.76
C LEU A 15 -35.90 -27.17 -19.37
N LYS A 16 -36.62 -26.71 -20.39
CA LYS A 16 -37.85 -25.93 -20.26
C LYS A 16 -39.05 -26.84 -20.01
N GLU A 17 -38.99 -27.69 -18.99
CA GLU A 17 -40.14 -28.46 -18.51
C GLU A 17 -40.07 -28.57 -16.97
N GLY A 18 -40.72 -27.62 -16.28
CA GLY A 18 -40.96 -27.71 -14.83
C GLY A 18 -39.90 -27.08 -13.92
N ARG A 19 -39.86 -25.74 -13.85
CA ARG A 19 -39.43 -24.88 -12.72
C ARG A 19 -38.28 -25.33 -11.79
N ASN A 20 -37.30 -26.10 -12.24
CA ASN A 20 -36.11 -26.43 -11.45
C ASN A 20 -34.85 -26.14 -12.28
N PHE A 21 -34.07 -25.14 -11.86
CA PHE A 21 -32.72 -24.93 -12.36
C PHE A 21 -31.81 -25.93 -11.64
N ILE A 22 -31.47 -27.03 -12.30
CA ILE A 22 -30.46 -27.96 -11.78
C ILE A 22 -29.10 -27.44 -12.28
N PHE A 23 -28.30 -26.89 -11.38
CA PHE A 23 -26.91 -26.55 -11.66
C PHE A 23 -26.11 -27.87 -11.71
N ILE A 24 -25.96 -28.43 -12.90
CA ILE A 24 -25.08 -29.57 -13.10
C ILE A 24 -23.67 -29.00 -13.22
N ASN A 25 -22.85 -29.22 -12.20
CA ASN A 25 -21.43 -28.92 -12.29
C ASN A 25 -20.81 -29.91 -13.29
N THR A 26 -20.50 -29.43 -14.50
CA THR A 26 -19.89 -30.23 -15.57
C THR A 26 -18.38 -30.38 -15.42
N LEU A 27 -17.78 -29.69 -14.45
CA LEU A 27 -16.35 -29.74 -14.19
C LEU A 27 -16.01 -30.94 -13.31
N SER A 28 -14.96 -31.66 -13.70
CA SER A 28 -14.32 -32.65 -12.86
C SER A 28 -13.73 -32.01 -11.60
N VAL A 29 -13.56 -32.82 -10.55
CA VAL A 29 -12.93 -32.38 -9.29
C VAL A 29 -11.53 -31.81 -9.52
N GLU A 30 -10.80 -32.36 -10.49
CA GLU A 30 -9.45 -31.91 -10.87
C GLU A 30 -9.48 -30.53 -11.55
N GLU A 31 -10.45 -30.26 -12.43
CA GLU A 31 -10.64 -28.95 -13.06
C GLU A 31 -11.03 -27.89 -12.02
N ILE A 32 -11.88 -28.24 -11.05
CA ILE A 32 -12.25 -27.35 -9.95
C ILE A 32 -11.02 -27.02 -9.09
N SER A 33 -10.25 -28.04 -8.71
CA SER A 33 -9.03 -27.87 -7.91
C SER A 33 -8.00 -27.00 -8.63
N THR A 34 -7.83 -27.23 -9.92
CA THR A 34 -6.92 -26.46 -10.78
C THR A 34 -7.36 -24.99 -10.88
N PHE A 35 -8.66 -24.76 -11.11
CA PHE A 35 -9.23 -23.42 -11.17
C PHE A 35 -9.06 -22.66 -9.84
N THR A 36 -9.35 -23.31 -8.72
CA THR A 36 -9.16 -22.72 -7.39
C THR A 36 -7.69 -22.38 -7.14
N THR A 37 -6.78 -23.26 -7.53
CA THR A 37 -5.33 -23.05 -7.36
C THR A 37 -4.84 -21.84 -8.16
N TYR A 38 -5.21 -21.74 -9.43
CA TYR A 38 -4.87 -20.56 -10.25
C TYR A 38 -5.51 -19.28 -9.73
N GLY A 39 -6.74 -19.35 -9.22
CA GLY A 39 -7.42 -18.22 -8.58
C GLY A 39 -6.65 -17.69 -7.37
N ILE A 40 -6.16 -18.59 -6.50
CA ILE A 40 -5.34 -18.22 -5.34
C ILE A 40 -4.01 -17.60 -5.78
N ILE A 41 -3.32 -18.20 -6.75
CA ILE A 41 -2.06 -17.67 -7.27
C ILE A 41 -2.26 -16.27 -7.86
N ALA A 42 -3.32 -16.07 -8.64
CA ALA A 42 -3.64 -14.77 -9.24
C ALA A 42 -3.94 -13.72 -8.16
N PHE A 43 -4.71 -14.09 -7.12
CA PHE A 43 -5.00 -13.20 -5.99
C PHE A 43 -3.72 -12.80 -5.25
N ILE A 44 -2.87 -13.76 -4.89
CA ILE A 44 -1.59 -13.51 -4.24
C ILE A 44 -0.71 -12.60 -5.09
N SER A 45 -0.61 -12.88 -6.39
CA SER A 45 0.20 -12.09 -7.33
C SER A 45 -0.29 -10.64 -7.41
N LEU A 46 -1.61 -10.43 -7.45
CA LEU A 46 -2.20 -9.10 -7.44
C LEU A 46 -1.92 -8.36 -6.12
N THR A 47 -2.02 -9.04 -4.98
CA THR A 47 -1.68 -8.45 -3.68
C THR A 47 -0.22 -8.01 -3.62
N PHE A 48 0.71 -8.86 -4.04
CA PHE A 48 2.14 -8.50 -4.10
C PHE A 48 2.40 -7.34 -5.05
N PHE A 49 1.74 -7.31 -6.21
CA PHE A 49 1.87 -6.21 -7.16
C PHE A 49 1.44 -4.87 -6.56
N ILE A 50 0.32 -4.83 -5.83
CA ILE A 50 -0.13 -3.62 -5.13
C ILE A 50 0.91 -3.19 -4.08
N ILE A 51 1.38 -4.12 -3.26
CA ILE A 51 2.39 -3.83 -2.22
C ILE A 51 3.67 -3.28 -2.85
N LEU A 52 4.16 -3.88 -3.94
CA LEU A 52 5.38 -3.45 -4.61
C LEU A 52 5.25 -2.03 -5.18
N ASN A 53 4.12 -1.69 -5.81
CA ASN A 53 3.89 -0.34 -6.30
C ASN A 53 3.87 0.69 -5.15
N SER A 54 3.23 0.36 -4.01
CA SER A 54 3.26 1.24 -2.85
C SER A 54 4.67 1.42 -2.28
N MET A 55 5.48 0.36 -2.29
CA MET A 55 6.88 0.42 -1.82
C MET A 55 7.77 1.24 -2.76
N GLU A 56 7.51 1.26 -4.07
CA GLU A 56 8.25 2.09 -5.02
C GLU A 56 8.08 3.59 -4.71
N GLU A 57 6.86 4.01 -4.41
CA GLU A 57 6.58 5.41 -4.05
C GLU A 57 7.28 5.78 -2.73
N ILE A 58 7.21 4.92 -1.72
CA ILE A 58 7.94 5.11 -0.45
C ILE A 58 9.45 5.22 -0.72
N ALA A 59 10.02 4.32 -1.53
CA ALA A 59 11.45 4.34 -1.86
C ALA A 59 11.87 5.61 -2.61
N LYS A 60 11.02 6.15 -3.48
CA LYS A 60 11.27 7.45 -4.12
C LYS A 60 11.33 8.56 -3.07
N THR A 61 10.32 8.65 -2.21
CA THR A 61 10.28 9.68 -1.15
C THR A 61 11.46 9.56 -0.16
N LEU A 62 11.90 8.34 0.18
CA LEU A 62 13.06 8.13 1.05
C LEU A 62 14.38 8.55 0.39
N ASN A 63 14.51 8.40 -0.93
CA ASN A 63 15.72 8.76 -1.67
C ASN A 63 15.74 10.23 -2.11
N GLU A 64 14.63 10.95 -1.96
CA GLU A 64 14.61 12.39 -2.18
C GLU A 64 15.39 13.09 -1.06
N ASN A 65 16.36 13.93 -1.43
CA ASN A 65 17.14 14.74 -0.48
C ASN A 65 16.33 15.95 0.00
N PHE A 66 15.24 15.70 0.70
CA PHE A 66 14.46 16.73 1.38
C PHE A 66 14.77 16.76 2.88
N THR A 67 14.75 17.96 3.43
CA THR A 67 14.82 18.21 4.86
C THR A 67 13.53 18.88 5.30
N TYR A 68 12.90 18.32 6.31
CA TYR A 68 11.72 18.85 6.97
C TYR A 68 12.12 19.54 8.27
N ILE A 69 11.60 20.75 8.44
CA ILE A 69 11.81 21.57 9.62
C ILE A 69 10.46 21.72 10.32
N ILE A 70 10.33 21.10 11.49
CA ILE A 70 9.12 21.14 12.31
C ILE A 70 9.31 22.22 13.37
N LEU A 71 8.53 23.29 13.27
CA LEU A 71 8.57 24.42 14.19
C LEU A 71 7.55 24.21 15.31
N MET A 72 8.03 24.23 16.54
CA MET A 72 7.20 24.20 17.75
C MET A 72 7.38 25.49 18.56
N ASP A 73 6.61 25.64 19.64
CA ASP A 73 6.74 26.80 20.53
C ASP A 73 8.14 26.95 21.14
N THR A 74 8.78 25.83 21.47
CA THR A 74 9.99 25.81 22.31
C THR A 74 11.25 25.38 21.58
N GLU A 75 11.12 24.72 20.43
CA GLU A 75 12.24 24.14 19.70
C GLU A 75 11.91 23.98 18.22
N GLU A 76 12.96 23.75 17.42
CA GLU A 76 12.89 23.40 16.01
C GLU A 76 13.47 22.00 15.84
N ILE A 77 12.79 21.15 15.06
CA ILE A 77 13.22 19.78 14.82
C ILE A 77 13.46 19.58 13.33
N THR A 78 14.70 19.27 12.98
CA THR A 78 15.13 18.99 11.62
C THR A 78 15.17 17.47 11.40
N CYS A 79 14.49 16.99 10.36
CA CYS A 79 14.47 15.58 10.01
C CYS A 79 14.34 15.37 8.51
N ASN A 80 14.77 14.22 8.00
CA ASN A 80 14.62 13.92 6.58
C ASN A 80 13.25 13.31 6.28
N ILE A 81 12.67 12.61 7.24
CA ILE A 81 11.40 11.90 7.12
C ILE A 81 10.66 11.96 8.46
N TYR A 82 9.33 12.09 8.40
CA TYR A 82 8.42 11.86 9.52
C TYR A 82 7.20 11.07 9.05
N LEU A 83 6.55 10.36 9.97
CA LEU A 83 5.27 9.70 9.72
C LEU A 83 4.14 10.49 10.38
N GLU A 84 3.05 10.68 9.65
CA GLU A 84 1.86 11.37 10.14
C GLU A 84 0.81 10.37 10.65
N TYR A 85 0.40 10.53 11.90
CA TYR A 85 -0.74 9.87 12.52
C TYR A 85 -1.83 10.89 12.80
N ASN A 86 -3.01 10.47 13.27
CA ASN A 86 -4.12 11.40 13.53
C ASN A 86 -3.72 12.54 14.49
N GLU A 87 -3.16 12.19 15.65
CA GLU A 87 -2.85 13.15 16.73
C GLU A 87 -1.36 13.47 16.89
N TYR A 88 -0.49 12.72 16.20
CA TYR A 88 0.95 12.78 16.38
C TYR A 88 1.72 12.72 15.07
N TYR A 89 2.92 13.29 15.07
CA TYR A 89 3.98 13.01 14.10
C TYR A 89 5.03 12.11 14.77
N LEU A 90 5.49 11.08 14.07
CA LEU A 90 6.65 10.28 14.47
C LEU A 90 7.86 10.71 13.66
N VAL A 91 8.85 11.26 14.33
CA VAL A 91 10.07 11.78 13.71
C VAL A 91 11.24 10.86 14.02
N PHE A 92 12.07 10.63 12.99
CA PHE A 92 13.31 9.86 13.10
C PHE A 92 14.49 10.82 13.00
N MET A 93 15.28 10.94 14.08
CA MET A 93 16.42 11.84 14.13
C MET A 93 17.56 11.16 14.90
N ASN A 94 18.75 11.10 14.29
CA ASN A 94 19.97 10.56 14.92
C ASN A 94 19.81 9.16 15.56
N GLY A 95 19.04 8.27 14.91
CA GLY A 95 18.76 6.92 15.40
C GLY A 95 17.72 6.84 16.52
N VAL A 96 17.11 7.97 16.89
CA VAL A 96 16.06 8.05 17.91
C VAL A 96 14.71 8.34 17.25
N GLN A 97 13.67 7.72 17.80
CA GLN A 97 12.28 7.93 17.42
C GLN A 97 11.61 8.85 18.44
N ARG A 98 10.93 9.90 17.96
CA ARG A 98 10.24 10.87 18.82
C ARG A 98 8.81 11.09 18.32
N TYR A 99 7.84 10.94 19.22
CA TYR A 99 6.45 11.30 18.99
C TYR A 99 6.21 12.77 19.37
N ILE A 100 5.62 13.53 18.46
CA ILE A 100 5.30 14.95 18.61
C ILE A 100 3.79 15.12 18.44
N SER A 101 3.11 15.73 19.40
CA SER A 101 1.68 16.03 19.25
C SER A 101 1.48 17.14 18.23
N LYS A 102 0.52 16.97 17.31
CA LYS A 102 0.18 18.00 16.31
C LYS A 102 -0.23 19.33 16.92
N SER A 103 -0.89 19.30 18.09
CA SER A 103 -1.28 20.50 18.84
C SER A 103 -0.11 21.41 19.26
N LYS A 104 1.12 20.88 19.29
CA LYS A 104 2.33 21.62 19.66
C LYS A 104 3.13 22.08 18.44
N VAL A 105 2.72 21.68 17.24
CA VAL A 105 3.37 22.05 15.98
C VAL A 105 2.69 23.30 15.43
N LYS A 106 3.50 24.32 15.14
CA LYS A 106 3.04 25.54 14.49
C LYS A 106 3.05 25.40 12.97
N GLU A 107 4.16 24.88 12.45
CA GLU A 107 4.41 24.80 11.01
C GLU A 107 5.39 23.66 10.70
N ILE A 108 5.26 23.08 9.50
CA ILE A 108 6.22 22.13 8.95
C ILE A 108 6.67 22.65 7.59
N ASN A 109 7.95 22.96 7.46
CA ASN A 109 8.56 23.45 6.23
C ASN A 109 9.34 22.34 5.53
N LYS A 110 9.16 22.18 4.21
CA LYS A 110 9.92 21.25 3.37
C LYS A 110 10.95 22.05 2.55
N SER A 111 12.23 21.71 2.70
CA SER A 111 13.34 22.37 2.01
C SER A 111 14.21 21.35 1.25
N THR A 112 14.73 21.75 0.09
CA THR A 112 15.79 21.03 -0.65
C THR A 112 17.19 21.45 -0.21
N TYR A 113 17.30 22.50 0.59
CA TYR A 113 18.58 23.01 1.09
C TYR A 113 18.86 22.43 2.47
N TYR A 114 20.04 21.85 2.64
CA TYR A 114 20.58 21.45 3.93
C TYR A 114 20.68 22.69 4.83
N TYR A 115 19.87 22.72 5.89
CA TYR A 115 20.14 23.62 7.00
C TYR A 115 21.35 23.02 7.74
N THR A 116 22.53 23.56 7.50
CA THR A 116 23.69 23.24 8.32
C THR A 116 23.39 23.74 9.72
N ASP A 117 23.26 22.83 10.69
CA ASP A 117 23.25 23.20 12.10
C ASP A 117 24.43 24.14 12.33
N LYS A 118 24.14 25.35 12.80
CA LYS A 118 25.16 26.19 13.42
C LYS A 118 25.62 25.43 14.65
N ILE A 119 26.69 24.66 14.49
CA ILE A 119 27.50 24.18 15.60
C ILE A 119 27.95 25.46 16.32
N LEU A 120 27.29 25.77 17.43
CA LEU A 120 27.79 26.70 18.43
C LEU A 120 29.05 26.03 19.02
N ILE A 121 30.21 26.42 18.48
CA ILE A 121 31.53 26.21 19.10
C ILE A 121 31.67 27.22 20.24
#